data_AF-A0A9N9AZC2-F1
#
_entry.id   AF-A0A9N9AZC2-F1
#
_cell.length_a   1.000
_cell.length_b   1.000
_cell.length_c   1.000
_cell.angle_alpha   90.00
_cell.angle_beta   90.00
_cell.angle_gamma   90.00
#
_symmetry.space_group_name_H-M   'P 1'
#
loop_
_entity.id
_entity.type
_entity.pdbx_description
1 polymer ?
#
loop_
_entity_poly.entity_id
_entity_poly.type
_entity_poly.pdbx_seq_one_letter_code
_entity_poly.pdbx_strand_id
1 'polypeptide(L)'
;MFENIDTTILTQIEESLKGNQNRDVVKISLPVNELNKVGVRNAINAKYDAEIIDGNLFIKFDGGVKERIHRRIANSCEAQKPEWFTEVNMICMVRNSQLRPDVGIWFRTPTHAQMIEPIANFCPPPDIWIENPISPNPHPGSTITSATSQIIRPYRAPYVIYWDLNGNLIYYIMDWNLNLTLRC
;
A
#
# COMPACT_ATOMS: atom_id res chain seq x y z
N MET A 1 -6.47 29.66 -8.65
CA MET A 1 -5.02 29.87 -8.86
C MET A 1 -4.22 28.74 -8.18
N PHE A 2 -4.53 27.48 -8.51
CA PHE A 2 -3.90 26.29 -7.90
C PHE A 2 -3.28 25.33 -8.95
N GLU A 3 -3.67 25.42 -10.23
CA GLU A 3 -3.18 24.54 -11.31
C GLU A 3 -1.67 24.64 -11.60
N ASN A 4 -1.00 25.76 -11.29
CA ASN A 4 0.41 25.95 -11.66
C ASN A 4 1.41 25.22 -10.74
N ILE A 5 1.08 25.01 -9.46
CA ILE A 5 2.00 24.37 -8.50
C ILE A 5 2.03 22.86 -8.74
N ASP A 6 0.87 22.25 -8.96
CA ASP A 6 0.74 20.82 -9.24
C ASP A 6 1.51 20.44 -10.50
N THR A 7 1.42 21.25 -11.56
CA THR A 7 2.12 21.01 -12.81
C THR A 7 3.64 20.94 -12.64
N THR A 8 4.22 21.84 -11.82
CA THR A 8 5.68 21.89 -11.60
C THR A 8 6.18 20.66 -10.84
N ILE A 9 5.44 20.22 -9.82
CA ILE A 9 5.78 19.02 -9.04
C ILE A 9 5.69 17.76 -9.90
N LEU A 10 4.64 17.63 -10.71
CA LEU A 10 4.48 16.48 -11.61
C LEU A 10 5.61 16.40 -12.64
N THR A 11 6.09 17.53 -13.19
CA THR A 11 7.26 17.55 -14.07
C THR A 11 8.53 17.06 -13.35
N GLN A 12 8.78 17.51 -12.12
CA GLN A 12 9.93 17.04 -11.33
C GLN A 12 9.89 15.53 -11.06
N ILE A 13 8.68 14.99 -10.81
CA ILE A 13 8.46 13.55 -10.67
C ILE A 13 8.82 12.84 -11.98
N GLU A 14 8.28 13.29 -13.12
CA GLU A 14 8.56 12.69 -14.42
C GLU A 14 10.06 12.67 -14.75
N GLU A 15 10.78 13.75 -14.47
CA GLU A 15 12.22 13.82 -14.65
C GLU A 15 12.97 12.84 -13.75
N SER A 16 12.55 12.70 -12.49
CA SER A 16 13.14 11.75 -11.53
C SER A 16 12.90 10.28 -11.93
N LEU A 17 11.79 10.00 -12.62
CA LEU A 17 11.45 8.66 -13.08
C LEU A 17 12.23 8.22 -14.33
N LYS A 18 12.78 9.15 -15.11
CA LYS A 18 13.58 8.83 -16.31
C LYS A 18 14.79 7.98 -15.93
N GLY A 19 14.91 6.80 -16.55
CA GLY A 19 16.01 5.85 -16.32
C GLY A 19 15.81 4.92 -15.13
N ASN A 20 14.68 5.02 -14.41
CA ASN A 20 14.34 4.16 -13.28
C ASN A 20 13.19 3.18 -13.58
N GLN A 21 12.82 2.99 -14.86
CA GLN A 21 11.66 2.19 -15.26
C GLN A 21 11.79 0.69 -14.99
N ASN A 22 12.98 0.20 -14.62
CA ASN A 22 13.24 -1.19 -14.27
C ASN A 22 13.13 -1.48 -12.77
N ARG A 23 12.70 -0.50 -11.96
CA ARG A 23 12.54 -0.65 -10.51
C ARG A 23 11.07 -0.78 -10.14
N ASP A 24 10.80 -1.68 -9.19
CA ASP A 24 9.47 -1.92 -8.64
C ASP A 24 8.94 -0.71 -7.86
N VAL A 25 9.86 0.01 -7.19
CA VAL A 25 9.56 1.22 -6.42
C VAL A 25 10.66 2.24 -6.63
N VAL A 26 10.27 3.49 -6.90
CA VAL A 26 11.20 4.62 -7.03
C VAL A 26 10.92 5.64 -5.93
N LYS A 27 11.92 5.87 -5.08
CA LYS A 27 11.90 6.95 -4.10
C LYS A 27 12.24 8.27 -4.79
N ILE A 28 11.38 9.28 -4.62
CA ILE A 28 11.55 10.63 -5.16
C ILE A 28 11.67 11.61 -4.00
N SER A 29 12.64 12.51 -4.11
CA SER A 29 12.79 13.63 -3.17
C SER A 29 12.15 14.87 -3.77
N LEU A 30 11.20 15.46 -3.05
CA LEU A 30 10.54 16.70 -3.45
C LEU A 30 10.96 17.84 -2.50
N PRO A 31 10.74 19.11 -2.91
CA PRO A 31 10.97 20.23 -2.02
C PRO A 31 10.21 20.10 -0.69
N VAL A 32 10.79 20.65 0.36
CA VAL A 32 10.28 20.51 1.74
C VAL A 32 8.83 20.99 1.82
N ASN A 33 8.00 20.25 2.55
CA ASN A 33 6.58 20.52 2.80
C ASN A 33 5.64 20.46 1.59
N GLU A 34 6.12 20.21 0.36
CA GLU A 34 5.22 20.06 -0.79
C GLU A 34 4.25 18.89 -0.59
N LEU A 35 4.76 17.78 -0.06
CA LEU A 35 3.98 16.60 0.29
C LEU A 35 3.06 16.81 1.51
N ASN A 36 3.00 17.98 2.15
CA ASN A 36 1.99 18.28 3.18
C ASN A 36 0.72 18.91 2.59
N LYS A 37 0.76 19.35 1.32
CA LYS A 37 -0.38 19.99 0.66
C LYS A 37 -1.31 18.92 0.10
N VAL A 38 -2.57 18.92 0.53
CA VAL A 38 -3.59 17.94 0.07
C VAL A 38 -3.75 17.97 -1.46
N GLY A 39 -3.73 19.15 -2.08
CA GLY A 39 -3.81 19.29 -3.54
C GLY A 39 -2.69 18.57 -4.27
N VAL A 40 -1.44 18.73 -3.81
CA VAL A 40 -0.26 18.04 -4.37
C VAL A 40 -0.40 16.52 -4.21
N ARG A 41 -0.80 16.03 -3.04
CA ARG A 41 -1.04 14.59 -2.85
C ARG A 41 -2.12 14.07 -3.80
N ASN A 42 -3.24 14.77 -3.93
CA ASN A 42 -4.31 14.37 -4.85
C ASN A 42 -3.82 14.32 -6.30
N ALA A 43 -3.07 15.33 -6.74
CA ALA A 43 -2.51 15.38 -8.10
C ALA A 43 -1.53 14.22 -8.37
N ILE A 44 -0.69 13.87 -7.40
CA ILE A 44 0.23 12.72 -7.49
C ILE A 44 -0.57 11.42 -7.62
N ASN A 45 -1.53 11.17 -6.72
CA ASN A 45 -2.31 9.93 -6.70
C ASN A 45 -3.28 9.79 -7.89
N ALA A 46 -3.65 10.89 -8.54
CA ALA A 46 -4.42 10.86 -9.77
C ALA A 46 -3.62 10.29 -10.96
N LYS A 47 -2.29 10.30 -10.87
CA LYS A 47 -1.39 9.92 -11.97
C LYS A 47 -0.52 8.70 -11.66
N TYR A 48 -0.22 8.46 -10.39
CA TYR A 48 0.73 7.44 -9.96
C TYR A 48 0.19 6.62 -8.79
N ASP A 49 0.52 5.33 -8.77
CA ASP A 49 0.41 4.52 -7.57
C ASP A 49 1.53 4.94 -6.60
N ALA A 50 1.15 5.69 -5.57
CA ALA A 50 2.11 6.39 -4.73
C ALA A 50 1.87 6.21 -3.22
N GLU A 51 2.97 6.15 -2.48
CA GLU A 51 3.00 6.25 -1.03
C GLU A 51 3.82 7.46 -0.59
N ILE A 52 3.42 8.07 0.53
CA ILE A 52 4.16 9.15 1.18
C ILE A 52 4.47 8.70 2.59
N ILE A 53 5.71 8.30 2.84
CA ILE A 53 6.12 7.75 4.14
C ILE A 53 7.21 8.64 4.71
N ASP A 54 6.96 9.21 5.89
CA ASP A 54 7.90 10.07 6.60
C ASP A 54 8.44 11.21 5.73
N GLY A 55 7.56 11.84 4.95
CA GLY A 55 7.89 12.95 4.05
C GLY A 55 8.63 12.56 2.77
N ASN A 56 8.75 11.26 2.47
CA ASN A 56 9.35 10.76 1.23
C ASN A 56 8.28 10.22 0.30
N LEU A 57 8.37 10.53 -1.00
CA LEU A 57 7.48 10.00 -2.03
C LEU A 57 8.04 8.69 -2.60
N PHE A 58 7.20 7.67 -2.71
CA PHE A 58 7.51 6.40 -3.34
C PHE A 58 6.50 6.13 -4.45
N ILE A 59 6.98 5.92 -5.68
CA ILE A 59 6.15 5.57 -6.83
C ILE A 59 6.31 4.07 -7.09
N LYS A 60 5.19 3.34 -7.13
CA LYS A 60 5.12 1.89 -7.36
C LYS A 60 4.90 1.62 -8.85
N PHE A 61 5.61 0.62 -9.39
CA PHE A 61 5.50 0.17 -10.78
C PHE A 61 5.00 -1.28 -10.81
N ASP A 62 3.73 -1.46 -10.50
CA ASP A 62 3.12 -2.78 -10.41
C ASP A 62 2.68 -3.28 -11.79
N GLY A 63 3.30 -4.37 -12.26
CA GLY A 63 2.92 -5.03 -13.50
C GLY A 63 1.64 -5.88 -13.33
N GLY A 64 0.98 -6.21 -14.44
CA GLY A 64 -0.27 -6.98 -14.41
C GLY A 64 -0.21 -8.35 -13.72
N VAL A 65 0.97 -8.96 -13.59
CA VAL A 65 1.18 -10.18 -12.79
C VAL A 65 1.00 -9.90 -11.30
N LYS A 66 1.56 -8.79 -10.81
CA LYS A 66 1.48 -8.37 -9.41
C LYS A 66 0.05 -7.94 -9.07
N GLU A 67 -0.59 -7.15 -9.94
CA GLU A 67 -2.02 -6.79 -9.81
C GLU A 67 -2.96 -8.00 -9.78
N ARG A 68 -2.68 -9.03 -10.59
CA ARG A 68 -3.44 -10.30 -10.53
C ARG A 68 -3.28 -10.99 -9.18
N ILE A 69 -2.10 -10.91 -8.56
CA ILE A 69 -1.86 -11.46 -7.23
C ILE A 69 -2.66 -10.68 -6.18
N HIS A 70 -2.60 -9.34 -6.18
CA HIS A 70 -3.35 -8.49 -5.24
C HIS A 70 -4.83 -8.85 -5.22
N ARG A 71 -5.45 -8.94 -6.42
CA ARG A 71 -6.85 -9.32 -6.56
C ARG A 71 -7.15 -10.72 -6.03
N ARG A 72 -6.25 -11.69 -6.23
CA ARG A 72 -6.46 -13.06 -5.70
C ARG A 72 -6.39 -13.10 -4.18
N ILE A 73 -5.48 -12.34 -3.59
CA ILE A 73 -5.38 -12.18 -2.13
C ILE A 73 -6.64 -11.55 -1.59
N ALA A 74 -7.07 -10.41 -2.16
CA ALA A 74 -8.26 -9.70 -1.72
C ALA A 74 -9.50 -10.62 -1.75
N ASN A 75 -9.76 -11.27 -2.89
CA ASN A 75 -10.86 -12.21 -3.03
C ASN A 75 -10.81 -13.37 -2.01
N SER A 76 -9.61 -13.87 -1.70
CA SER A 76 -9.44 -14.93 -0.70
C SER A 76 -9.75 -14.45 0.71
N CYS A 77 -9.37 -13.21 1.05
CA CYS A 77 -9.66 -12.61 2.35
C CYS A 77 -11.16 -12.31 2.51
N GLU A 78 -11.79 -11.72 1.49
CA GLU A 78 -13.24 -11.48 1.47
C GLU A 78 -14.05 -12.77 1.62
N ALA A 79 -13.64 -13.85 0.94
CA ALA A 79 -14.32 -15.14 1.05
C ALA A 79 -14.22 -15.76 2.45
N GLN A 80 -13.14 -15.47 3.19
CA GLN A 80 -12.93 -15.98 4.55
C GLN A 80 -13.64 -15.11 5.59
N LYS A 81 -13.71 -13.80 5.37
CA LYS A 81 -14.22 -12.79 6.31
C LYS A 81 -15.04 -11.74 5.57
N PRO A 82 -16.26 -12.09 5.12
CA PRO A 82 -17.11 -11.20 4.31
C PRO A 82 -17.60 -9.95 5.07
N GLU A 83 -17.50 -9.96 6.40
CA GLU A 83 -17.80 -8.82 7.26
C GLU A 83 -16.66 -7.79 7.32
N TRP A 84 -15.46 -8.16 6.87
CA TRP A 84 -14.32 -7.24 6.79
C TRP A 84 -14.28 -6.56 5.43
N PHE A 85 -13.92 -5.29 5.43
CA PHE A 85 -13.71 -4.55 4.21
C PHE A 85 -12.30 -4.85 3.70
N THR A 86 -12.18 -5.41 2.50
CA THR A 86 -10.90 -5.76 1.88
C THR A 86 -10.82 -5.04 0.55
N GLU A 87 -9.72 -4.34 0.29
CA GLU A 87 -9.54 -3.64 -0.98
C GLU A 87 -8.09 -3.65 -1.43
N VAL A 88 -7.89 -3.49 -2.73
CA VAL A 88 -6.58 -3.30 -3.36
C VAL A 88 -6.35 -1.82 -3.64
N ASN A 89 -5.10 -1.34 -3.54
CA ASN A 89 -4.72 0.01 -3.97
C ASN A 89 -5.50 1.18 -3.31
N MET A 90 -6.08 0.97 -2.13
CA MET A 90 -6.77 2.02 -1.38
C MET A 90 -5.78 2.91 -0.61
N ILE A 91 -5.96 4.23 -0.68
CA ILE A 91 -5.13 5.20 0.05
C ILE A 91 -5.71 5.42 1.44
N CYS A 92 -4.88 5.35 2.49
CA CYS A 92 -5.25 5.77 3.85
C CYS A 92 -4.11 6.49 4.60
N MET A 93 -4.43 7.11 5.74
CA MET A 93 -3.54 8.04 6.44
C MET A 93 -3.09 7.52 7.81
N VAL A 94 -1.79 7.52 8.09
CA VAL A 94 -1.21 7.19 9.41
C VAL A 94 -0.20 8.23 9.81
N ARG A 95 -0.46 8.98 10.90
CA ARG A 95 0.49 9.95 11.47
C ARG A 95 1.12 10.87 10.39
N ASN A 96 0.27 11.40 9.50
CA ASN A 96 0.62 12.22 8.32
C ASN A 96 1.29 11.47 7.13
N SER A 97 1.64 10.21 7.27
CA SER A 97 2.03 9.35 6.14
C SER A 97 0.80 8.88 5.37
N GLN A 98 0.90 8.89 4.05
CA GLN A 98 -0.06 8.33 3.12
C GLN A 98 0.41 6.93 2.73
N LEU A 99 -0.41 5.93 2.97
CA LEU A 99 -0.11 4.53 2.72
C LEU A 99 -1.04 4.03 1.60
N ARG A 100 -0.52 3.14 0.76
CA ARG A 100 -1.26 2.51 -0.34
C ARG A 100 -0.84 1.04 -0.42
N PRO A 101 -1.36 0.21 0.51
CA PRO A 101 -1.04 -1.21 0.54
C PRO A 101 -1.39 -1.90 -0.79
N ASP A 102 -0.62 -2.93 -1.14
CA ASP A 102 -1.00 -3.83 -2.24
C ASP A 102 -2.39 -4.44 -1.97
N VAL A 103 -2.62 -4.88 -0.72
CA VAL A 103 -3.96 -5.24 -0.20
C VAL A 103 -4.12 -4.75 1.23
N GLY A 104 -5.21 -4.02 1.50
CA GLY A 104 -5.61 -3.59 2.84
C GLY A 104 -6.86 -4.32 3.31
N ILE A 105 -6.92 -4.61 4.61
CA ILE A 105 -8.09 -5.21 5.27
C ILE A 105 -8.45 -4.39 6.50
N TRP A 106 -9.71 -4.02 6.61
CA TRP A 106 -10.28 -3.29 7.73
C TRP A 106 -11.36 -4.14 8.39
N PHE A 107 -11.26 -4.33 9.70
CA PHE A 107 -12.28 -4.99 10.51
C PHE A 107 -13.56 -4.17 10.60
N ARG A 108 -13.48 -2.88 10.29
CA ARG A 108 -14.62 -1.97 10.14
C ARG A 108 -14.50 -1.20 8.83
N THR A 109 -15.56 -1.23 8.03
CA THR A 109 -15.62 -0.49 6.78
C THR A 109 -15.39 1.01 7.02
N PRO A 110 -14.44 1.64 6.30
CA PRO A 110 -14.29 3.09 6.30
C PRO A 110 -15.60 3.79 5.88
N THR A 111 -15.82 5.00 6.37
CA THR A 111 -17.01 5.78 5.98
C THR A 111 -16.98 6.16 4.50
N HIS A 112 -18.14 6.49 3.92
CA HIS A 112 -18.21 6.93 2.53
C HIS A 112 -17.27 8.12 2.23
N ALA A 113 -17.24 9.14 3.10
CA ALA A 113 -16.34 10.28 2.98
C ALA A 113 -14.85 9.87 2.99
N GLN A 114 -14.48 8.92 3.85
CA GLN A 114 -13.13 8.36 3.90
C GLN A 114 -12.77 7.55 2.65
N MET A 115 -13.73 6.94 1.97
CA MET A 115 -13.48 6.19 0.74
C MET A 115 -13.34 7.09 -0.48
N ILE A 116 -14.15 8.16 -0.60
CA ILE A 116 -14.11 9.05 -1.76
C ILE A 116 -12.99 10.10 -1.68
N GLU A 117 -12.63 10.53 -0.47
CA GLU A 117 -11.64 11.57 -0.21
C GLU A 117 -10.73 11.18 0.98
N PRO A 118 -9.95 10.09 0.85
CA PRO A 118 -9.23 9.47 1.99
C PRO A 118 -8.17 10.36 2.63
N ILE A 119 -7.59 11.29 1.87
CA ILE A 119 -6.55 12.20 2.35
C ILE A 119 -7.18 13.34 3.17
N ALA A 120 -8.28 13.91 2.68
CA ALA A 120 -8.97 15.01 3.38
C ALA A 120 -9.75 14.51 4.60
N ASN A 121 -10.35 13.33 4.52
CA ASN A 121 -11.18 12.74 5.58
C ASN A 121 -10.45 11.74 6.46
N PHE A 122 -9.11 11.64 6.34
CA PHE A 122 -8.26 10.74 7.12
C PHE A 122 -8.81 9.32 7.19
N CYS A 123 -8.80 8.61 6.06
CA CYS A 123 -9.13 7.19 6.07
C CYS A 123 -8.25 6.47 7.12
N PRO A 124 -8.84 5.62 7.99
CA PRO A 124 -8.08 4.88 8.99
C PRO A 124 -7.11 3.91 8.30
N PRO A 125 -5.93 3.63 8.88
CA PRO A 125 -5.10 2.54 8.38
C PRO A 125 -5.86 1.21 8.35
N PRO A 126 -5.49 0.31 7.43
CA PRO A 126 -5.95 -1.06 7.52
C PRO A 126 -5.46 -1.73 8.82
N ASP A 127 -6.27 -2.62 9.36
CA ASP A 127 -5.89 -3.51 10.47
C ASP A 127 -4.86 -4.53 10.00
N ILE A 128 -4.97 -4.99 8.74
CA ILE A 128 -4.02 -5.88 8.09
C ILE A 128 -3.56 -5.26 6.77
N TRP A 129 -2.25 -5.06 6.64
CA TRP A 129 -1.62 -4.55 5.42
C TRP A 129 -0.73 -5.63 4.82
N ILE A 130 -0.98 -5.98 3.56
CA ILE A 130 -0.17 -6.94 2.80
C ILE A 130 0.66 -6.22 1.74
N GLU A 131 1.97 -6.52 1.70
CA GLU A 131 2.90 -6.14 0.62
C GLU A 131 3.40 -7.40 -0.09
N ASN A 132 3.41 -7.40 -1.42
CA ASN A 132 3.71 -8.57 -2.25
C ASN A 132 4.85 -8.28 -3.26
N PRO A 133 5.80 -9.21 -3.48
CA PRO A 133 6.87 -9.01 -4.44
C PRO A 133 6.41 -9.30 -5.87
N ILE A 134 7.19 -8.84 -6.84
CA ILE A 134 7.01 -9.16 -8.27
C ILE A 134 7.25 -10.66 -8.56
N SER A 135 7.98 -11.37 -7.69
CA SER A 135 8.38 -12.75 -7.96
C SER A 135 7.17 -13.71 -7.99
N PRO A 136 7.10 -14.62 -8.99
CA PRO A 136 6.12 -15.69 -9.00
C PRO A 136 6.17 -16.50 -7.69
N ASN A 137 5.03 -17.10 -7.32
CA ASN A 137 4.96 -18.06 -6.22
C ASN A 137 6.09 -19.11 -6.40
N PRO A 138 7.10 -19.16 -5.51
CA PRO A 138 8.19 -20.14 -5.63
C PRO A 138 7.71 -21.57 -5.35
N HIS A 139 6.53 -21.73 -4.76
CA HIS A 139 5.92 -22.98 -4.32
C HIS A 139 4.46 -23.14 -4.79
N PRO A 140 4.20 -23.21 -6.12
CA PRO A 140 2.86 -23.47 -6.63
C PRO A 140 2.36 -24.84 -6.12
N GLY A 141 1.27 -24.84 -5.35
CA GLY A 141 0.66 -26.05 -4.80
C GLY A 141 1.04 -26.39 -3.34
N SER A 142 1.81 -25.56 -2.65
CA SER A 142 2.06 -25.75 -1.21
C SER A 142 0.84 -25.41 -0.36
N THR A 143 0.50 -26.33 0.56
CA THR A 143 -0.81 -26.38 1.21
C THR A 143 -1.04 -25.24 2.22
N ILE A 144 -0.02 -24.85 2.99
CA ILE A 144 0.03 -23.72 3.95
C ILE A 144 1.48 -23.57 4.40
N THR A 145 1.99 -22.34 4.49
CA THR A 145 3.21 -22.05 5.26
C THR A 145 2.86 -21.14 6.43
N SER A 146 3.32 -21.47 7.63
CA SER A 146 3.08 -20.65 8.82
C SER A 146 3.84 -19.34 8.70
N ALA A 147 3.15 -18.21 8.89
CA ALA A 147 3.82 -16.93 8.93
C ALA A 147 4.57 -16.77 10.26
N THR A 148 5.81 -16.28 10.19
CA THR A 148 6.62 -16.02 11.39
C THR A 148 6.52 -14.53 11.75
N SER A 149 6.15 -14.23 12.99
CA SER A 149 6.06 -12.84 13.47
C SER A 149 7.42 -12.28 13.89
N GLN A 150 7.62 -10.99 13.66
CA GLN A 150 8.77 -10.23 14.08
C GLN A 150 8.43 -8.73 14.25
N ILE A 151 9.26 -8.01 15.03
CA ILE A 151 9.07 -6.57 15.30
C ILE A 151 9.77 -5.70 14.24
N ILE A 152 10.75 -6.27 13.53
CA ILE A 152 11.51 -5.55 12.50
C ILE A 152 10.82 -5.71 11.15
N ARG A 153 10.64 -4.60 10.43
CA ARG A 153 10.11 -4.64 9.06
C ARG A 153 11.02 -5.50 8.16
N PRO A 154 10.48 -6.51 7.45
CA PRO A 154 11.24 -7.26 6.46
C PRO A 154 11.79 -6.36 5.35
N TYR A 155 13.01 -6.62 4.89
CA TYR A 155 13.61 -5.87 3.78
C TYR A 155 12.95 -6.15 2.43
N ARG A 156 12.30 -7.32 2.30
CA ARG A 156 11.63 -7.75 1.05
C ARG A 156 10.26 -8.32 1.35
N ALA A 157 9.30 -7.97 0.49
CA ALA A 157 8.02 -8.65 0.37
C ALA A 157 8.24 -10.13 -0.06
N PRO A 158 7.32 -11.05 0.28
CA PRO A 158 6.01 -10.78 0.83
C PRO A 158 6.01 -10.68 2.35
N TYR A 159 5.25 -9.73 2.87
CA TYR A 159 5.00 -9.65 4.31
C TYR A 159 3.62 -9.03 4.61
N VAL A 160 3.11 -9.38 5.78
CA VAL A 160 1.90 -8.80 6.35
C VAL A 160 2.29 -7.92 7.53
N ILE A 161 1.59 -6.81 7.70
CA ILE A 161 1.70 -5.92 8.84
C ILE A 161 0.35 -5.96 9.58
N TYR A 162 0.40 -6.08 10.90
CA TYR A 162 -0.77 -6.06 11.78
C TYR A 162 -0.52 -5.12 12.96
N TRP A 163 -1.55 -4.39 13.38
CA TRP A 163 -1.51 -3.58 14.60
C TRP A 163 -1.89 -4.45 15.80
N ASP A 164 -0.98 -4.60 16.76
CA ASP A 164 -1.32 -5.24 18.04
C ASP A 164 -2.24 -4.34 18.88
N LEU A 165 -2.78 -4.89 19.97
CA LEU A 165 -3.68 -4.17 20.88
C LEU A 165 -3.03 -2.94 21.56
N ASN A 166 -1.71 -2.82 21.53
CA ASN A 166 -0.96 -1.70 22.08
C ASN A 166 -0.61 -0.65 21.00
N GLY A 167 -1.03 -0.87 19.75
CA GLY A 167 -0.71 -0.01 18.61
C GLY A 167 0.72 -0.18 18.09
N ASN A 168 1.37 -1.31 18.36
CA ASN A 168 2.66 -1.67 17.74
C ASN A 168 2.42 -2.37 16.40
N LEU A 169 3.34 -2.16 15.46
CA LEU A 169 3.37 -2.89 14.21
C LEU A 169 4.05 -4.26 14.42
N ILE A 170 3.32 -5.33 14.11
CA ILE A 170 3.85 -6.68 14.01
C ILE A 170 3.95 -7.04 12.53
N TYR A 171 5.12 -7.55 12.14
CA TYR A 171 5.37 -8.01 10.79
C TYR A 171 5.34 -9.53 10.74
N TYR A 172 4.66 -10.09 9.74
CA TYR A 172 4.62 -11.52 9.47
C TYR A 172 5.27 -11.77 8.13
N ILE A 173 6.40 -12.50 8.12
CA ILE A 173 6.98 -13.00 6.88
C ILE A 173 6.11 -14.15 6.40
N MET A 174 5.67 -14.09 5.14
CA MET A 174 4.86 -15.13 4.53
C MET A 174 5.53 -15.66 3.28
N ASP A 175 5.45 -16.97 3.08
CA ASP A 175 5.74 -17.56 1.78
C ASP A 175 4.48 -17.45 0.92
N TRP A 176 4.58 -16.74 -0.19
CA TRP A 176 3.46 -16.53 -1.08
C TRP A 176 3.01 -17.87 -1.69
N ASN A 177 1.83 -18.37 -1.31
CA ASN A 177 1.28 -19.63 -1.81
C ASN A 177 -0.13 -19.49 -2.43
N LEU A 178 -0.51 -18.28 -2.87
CA LEU A 178 -1.84 -17.92 -3.39
C LEU A 178 -2.99 -17.95 -2.36
N ASN A 179 -2.78 -18.44 -1.14
CA ASN A 179 -3.81 -18.63 -0.13
C ASN A 179 -3.33 -18.11 1.24
N LEU A 180 -3.80 -16.92 1.65
CA LEU A 180 -3.57 -16.41 3.00
C LEU A 180 -4.70 -16.90 3.92
N THR A 181 -4.41 -17.74 4.90
CA THR A 181 -5.42 -18.13 5.90
C THR A 181 -5.41 -17.15 7.07
N LEU A 182 -6.48 -16.38 7.22
CA LEU A 182 -6.64 -15.44 8.33
C LEU A 182 -7.19 -16.19 9.55
N ARG A 183 -6.31 -16.49 10.52
CA ARG A 183 -6.74 -17.07 11.80
C ARG A 183 -7.10 -15.93 12.75
N CYS A 184 -8.39 -15.69 12.88
CA CYS A 184 -8.99 -14.91 13.95
C CYS A 184 -10.12 -15.73 14.57
#